data_AF-A0A2K3LCF0-F1
#
_entry.id   AF-A0A2K3LCF0-F1
#
_cell.length_a   1.000
_cell.length_b   1.000
_cell.length_c   1.000
_cell.angle_alpha   90.00
_cell.angle_beta   90.00
_cell.angle_gamma   90.00
#
_symmetry.space_group_name_H-M   'P 1'
#
loop_
_entity.id
_entity.type
_entity.pdbx_description
1 polymer ?
#
loop_
_entity_poly.entity_id
_entity_poly.type
_entity_poly.pdbx_seq_one_letter_code
_entity_poly.pdbx_strand_id
1 'polypeptide(L)'
;MEQKQSIVEKFEKFIWKIENFSRLKTDEVYSETFVIGGYPWKIRLHPKGDEDDEYLQIYLEAVKTANMSEGWSRVVKFKLLVFNQLNTNMTISEDFGDCVFDASETSWGFYDFMELDDLNDPQMGFIVEDACIVGAEIFVSTSSREKLVNQADNLTVSAVSIEPTKQDDAESGYAALGRVIHFFKTRKVKDMNEQVCKELQVLWDELKKFQFDVTWLEPHVQSALGMKSYVEKVLEAEKLKQNMTVLELEMERLKEKLVAAELNIDVERDSLNAKGFKEIGLDSELGCVIWRPQI
;
A
#
# COMPACT_ATOMS: atom_id res chain seq x y z
N MET A 1 -13.12 0.65 33.98
CA MET A 1 -12.13 -0.02 33.13
C MET A 1 -12.25 0.62 31.77
N GLU A 2 -11.30 1.51 31.44
CA GLU A 2 -11.27 2.20 30.15
C GLU A 2 -11.01 1.17 29.05
N GLN A 3 -11.90 1.14 28.05
CA GLN A 3 -11.67 0.38 26.83
C GLN A 3 -10.60 1.10 26.03
N LYS A 4 -9.39 0.55 26.03
CA LYS A 4 -8.30 0.97 25.15
C LYS A 4 -8.70 0.57 23.73
N GLN A 5 -9.29 1.50 22.99
CA GLN A 5 -9.55 1.37 21.57
C GLN A 5 -8.20 1.19 20.87
N SER A 6 -7.92 -0.01 20.34
CA SER A 6 -6.75 -0.24 19.49
C SER A 6 -6.90 0.63 18.23
N ILE A 7 -6.10 1.69 18.14
CA ILE A 7 -5.99 2.49 16.92
C ILE A 7 -5.23 1.60 15.94
N VAL A 8 -5.95 1.02 14.97
CA VAL A 8 -5.30 0.36 13.84
C VAL A 8 -4.63 1.46 13.04
N GLU A 9 -3.31 1.56 13.14
CA GLU A 9 -2.51 2.47 12.32
C GLU A 9 -2.70 2.08 10.86
N LYS A 10 -3.32 2.98 10.09
CA LYS A 10 -3.52 2.79 8.66
C LYS A 10 -2.30 3.36 7.93
N PHE A 11 -1.74 2.59 7.02
CA PHE A 11 -0.73 3.07 6.08
C PHE A 11 -1.22 2.91 4.64
N GLU A 12 -0.63 3.69 3.76
CA GLU A 12 -0.70 3.48 2.32
C GLU A 12 0.70 3.15 1.82
N LYS A 13 0.77 2.34 0.75
CA LYS A 13 2.02 1.78 0.24
C LYS A 13 2.26 2.23 -1.18
N PHE A 14 3.50 2.64 -1.46
CA PHE A 14 4.03 2.81 -2.80
C PHE A 14 5.12 1.77 -3.07
N ILE A 15 5.17 1.25 -4.29
CA ILE A 15 6.14 0.25 -4.73
C ILE A 15 6.81 0.76 -6.01
N TRP A 16 8.13 0.69 -6.05
CA TRP A 16 8.94 1.09 -7.18
C TRP A 16 9.82 -0.07 -7.64
N LYS A 17 9.58 -0.53 -8.87
CA LYS A 17 10.44 -1.49 -9.56
C LYS A 17 11.49 -0.74 -10.37
N ILE A 18 12.75 -1.07 -10.14
CA ILE A 18 13.92 -0.49 -10.80
C ILE A 18 14.48 -1.56 -11.72
N GLU A 19 14.32 -1.37 -13.03
CA GLU A 19 14.82 -2.31 -14.04
C GLU A 19 16.22 -1.94 -14.51
N ASN A 20 16.97 -2.92 -15.02
CA ASN A 20 18.37 -2.77 -15.42
C ASN A 20 19.25 -2.25 -14.27
N PHE A 21 19.05 -2.79 -13.06
CA PHE A 21 19.65 -2.30 -11.82
C PHE A 21 21.18 -2.29 -11.87
N SER A 22 21.79 -3.36 -12.41
CA SER A 22 23.24 -3.46 -12.60
C SER A 22 23.82 -2.40 -13.54
N ARG A 23 23.00 -1.77 -14.38
CA ARG A 23 23.40 -0.76 -15.37
C ARG A 23 23.28 0.66 -14.85
N LEU A 24 22.79 0.87 -13.64
CA LEU A 24 22.74 2.20 -13.03
C LEU A 24 24.17 2.75 -12.92
N LYS A 25 24.39 3.89 -13.57
CA LYS A 25 25.69 4.59 -13.60
C LYS A 25 25.74 5.79 -12.67
N THR A 26 24.59 6.20 -12.15
CA THR A 26 24.45 7.33 -11.25
C THR A 26 24.55 6.85 -9.81
N ASP A 27 25.08 7.71 -8.95
CA ASP A 27 25.23 7.43 -7.52
C ASP A 27 23.88 7.48 -6.80
N GLU A 28 22.92 8.22 -7.35
CA GLU A 28 21.54 8.29 -6.89
C GLU A 28 20.53 8.08 -8.02
N VAL A 29 19.35 7.55 -7.67
CA VAL A 29 18.19 7.42 -8.55
C VAL A 29 16.92 7.76 -7.78
N TYR A 30 15.91 8.27 -8.51
CA TYR A 30 14.63 8.69 -7.93
C TYR A 30 13.46 7.94 -8.55
N SER A 31 12.47 7.64 -7.71
CA SER A 31 11.17 7.18 -8.19
C SER A 31 10.40 8.29 -8.93
N GLU A 32 9.31 7.91 -9.59
CA GLU A 32 8.26 8.87 -9.92
C GLU A 32 7.66 9.49 -8.65
N THR A 33 7.07 10.68 -8.80
CA THR A 33 6.34 11.32 -7.70
C THR A 33 5.06 10.54 -7.42
N PHE A 34 4.82 10.17 -6.17
CA PHE A 34 3.58 9.54 -5.72
C PHE A 34 2.92 10.37 -4.61
N VAL A 35 1.60 10.26 -4.45
CA VAL A 35 0.84 11.04 -3.46
C VAL A 35 0.24 10.12 -2.41
N ILE A 36 0.65 10.29 -1.16
CA ILE A 36 0.10 9.58 0.00
C ILE A 36 -0.21 10.59 1.10
N GLY A 37 -1.38 10.44 1.74
CA GLY A 37 -1.82 11.37 2.77
C GLY A 37 -2.10 12.79 2.26
N GLY A 38 -2.27 12.96 0.94
CA GLY A 38 -2.44 14.27 0.29
C GLY A 38 -1.13 15.00 -0.02
N TYR A 39 0.02 14.37 0.22
CA TYR A 39 1.34 14.95 0.03
C TYR A 39 2.13 14.22 -1.05
N PRO A 40 2.86 14.95 -1.92
CA PRO A 40 3.71 14.34 -2.93
C PRO A 40 5.08 13.94 -2.36
N TRP A 41 5.49 12.72 -2.66
CA TRP A 41 6.70 12.06 -2.19
C TRP A 41 7.48 11.45 -3.35
N LYS A 42 8.77 11.18 -3.12
CA LYS A 42 9.62 10.32 -3.94
C LYS A 42 10.46 9.42 -3.05
N ILE A 43 10.90 8.29 -3.59
CA ILE A 43 11.99 7.51 -3.01
C ILE A 43 13.28 7.94 -3.69
N ARG A 44 14.30 8.32 -2.92
CA ARG A 44 15.68 8.49 -3.36
C ARG A 44 16.48 7.27 -2.94
N LEU A 45 17.23 6.67 -3.85
CA LEU A 45 18.01 5.47 -3.62
C LEU A 45 19.45 5.69 -4.08
N HIS A 46 20.42 5.27 -3.27
CA HIS A 46 21.83 5.20 -3.64
C HIS A 46 22.19 3.72 -3.84
N PRO A 47 22.02 3.17 -5.06
CA PRO A 47 22.06 1.73 -5.32
C PRO A 47 23.44 1.09 -5.11
N LYS A 48 24.50 1.91 -4.99
CA LYS A 48 25.89 1.47 -4.84
C LYS A 48 26.55 2.00 -3.57
N GLY A 49 25.77 2.62 -2.67
CA GLY A 49 26.34 3.41 -1.57
C GLY A 49 27.07 4.65 -2.05
N ASP A 50 27.72 5.34 -1.11
CA ASP A 50 28.66 6.43 -1.37
C ASP A 50 30.10 5.89 -1.46
N GLU A 51 31.09 6.73 -1.80
CA GLU A 51 32.48 6.32 -2.11
C GLU A 51 33.17 5.45 -1.02
N ASP A 52 32.71 5.53 0.24
CA ASP A 52 33.23 4.79 1.39
C ASP A 52 32.21 3.81 2.02
N ASP A 53 30.99 3.71 1.49
CA ASP A 53 29.89 2.97 2.11
C ASP A 53 29.50 1.72 1.32
N GLU A 54 29.56 0.57 1.98
CA GLU A 54 29.19 -0.75 1.41
C GLU A 54 27.68 -1.06 1.58
N TYR A 55 26.84 -0.03 1.74
CA TYR A 55 25.42 -0.16 2.03
C TYR A 55 24.54 0.52 0.99
N LEU A 56 23.41 -0.11 0.68
CA LEU A 56 22.29 0.49 0.00
C LEU A 56 21.70 1.59 0.90
N GLN A 57 21.64 2.81 0.39
CA GLN A 57 20.96 3.90 1.08
C GLN A 57 19.59 4.15 0.45
N ILE A 58 18.57 4.36 1.28
CA ILE A 58 17.19 4.60 0.83
C ILE A 58 16.52 5.68 1.68
N TYR A 59 15.90 6.64 1.00
CA TYR A 59 15.25 7.79 1.62
C TYR A 59 13.86 8.03 1.06
N LEU A 60 12.95 8.49 1.92
CA LEU A 60 11.70 9.12 1.55
C LEU A 60 11.90 10.64 1.50
N GLU A 61 11.57 11.25 0.38
CA GLU A 61 11.77 12.67 0.13
C GLU A 61 10.44 13.38 -0.18
N ALA A 62 10.21 14.52 0.47
CA ALA A 62 9.06 15.37 0.23
C ALA A 62 9.27 16.22 -1.03
N VAL A 63 8.32 16.19 -1.96
CA VAL A 63 8.41 17.01 -3.19
C VAL A 63 7.93 18.42 -2.88
N LYS A 64 8.84 19.39 -3.01
CA LYS A 64 8.52 20.81 -2.79
C LYS A 64 7.44 21.29 -3.77
N THR A 65 6.31 21.74 -3.24
CA THR A 65 5.22 22.36 -4.01
C THR A 65 5.07 23.84 -3.68
N ALA A 66 4.34 24.61 -4.49
CA ALA A 66 4.05 26.02 -4.21
C ALA A 66 3.35 26.24 -2.85
N ASN A 67 2.63 25.22 -2.35
CA ASN A 67 1.94 25.25 -1.06
C ASN A 67 2.88 24.95 0.13
N MET A 68 4.13 24.54 -0.12
CA MET A 68 5.18 24.28 0.87
C MET A 68 6.13 25.50 0.96
N SER A 69 5.57 26.70 1.02
CA SER A 69 6.31 27.92 1.34
C SER A 69 6.85 27.89 2.78
N GLU A 70 7.66 28.89 3.14
CA GLU A 70 8.26 29.06 4.48
C GLU A 70 7.25 28.77 5.61
N GLY A 71 7.60 27.83 6.50
CA GLY A 71 6.80 27.46 7.67
C GLY A 71 5.94 26.19 7.56
N TRP A 72 6.00 25.43 6.45
CA TRP A 72 5.40 24.10 6.41
C TRP A 72 6.19 23.12 7.31
N SER A 73 5.48 22.26 8.04
CA SER A 73 6.07 21.22 8.87
C SER A 73 5.05 20.10 9.07
N ARG A 74 5.47 18.84 8.95
CA ARG A 74 4.60 17.66 9.06
C ARG A 74 5.31 16.53 9.78
N VAL A 75 4.62 15.97 10.76
CA VAL A 75 5.05 14.72 11.39
C VAL A 75 4.57 13.56 10.50
N VAL A 76 5.49 12.73 10.06
CA VAL A 76 5.23 11.57 9.20
C VAL A 76 5.84 10.36 9.87
N LYS A 77 5.07 9.27 9.91
CA LYS A 77 5.58 7.96 10.27
C LYS A 77 5.65 7.12 9.01
N PHE A 78 6.79 6.47 8.75
CA PHE A 78 6.94 5.65 7.54
C PHE A 78 7.91 4.47 7.75
N LYS A 79 7.78 3.49 6.86
CA LYS A 79 8.72 2.39 6.66
C LYS A 79 9.26 2.40 5.25
N LEU A 80 10.51 1.98 5.10
CA LEU A 80 11.13 1.71 3.80
C LEU A 80 11.38 0.21 3.67
N LEU A 81 11.28 -0.30 2.44
CA LEU A 81 11.31 -1.73 2.16
C LEU A 81 12.18 -2.03 0.94
N VAL A 82 12.91 -3.14 1.00
CA VAL A 82 13.52 -3.82 -0.15
C VAL A 82 12.91 -5.21 -0.23
N PHE A 83 12.15 -5.46 -1.30
CA PHE A 83 11.38 -6.68 -1.46
C PHE A 83 12.27 -7.84 -1.90
N ASN A 84 12.14 -8.94 -1.18
CA ASN A 84 12.69 -10.21 -1.63
C ASN A 84 11.71 -10.85 -2.64
N GLN A 85 12.18 -11.06 -3.87
CA GLN A 85 11.34 -11.50 -4.99
C GLN A 85 11.19 -13.02 -5.07
N LEU A 86 12.03 -13.77 -4.35
CA LEU A 86 11.97 -15.23 -4.28
C LEU A 86 11.20 -15.73 -3.05
N ASN A 87 11.28 -15.01 -1.93
CA ASN A 87 10.60 -15.34 -0.69
C ASN A 87 10.15 -14.06 0.03
N THR A 88 8.85 -13.77 -0.02
CA THR A 88 8.29 -12.55 0.57
C THR A 88 8.56 -12.39 2.07
N ASN A 89 8.77 -13.48 2.81
CA ASN A 89 9.09 -13.45 4.24
C ASN A 89 10.51 -12.93 4.54
N MET A 90 11.37 -12.86 3.53
CA MET A 90 12.74 -12.32 3.62
C MET A 90 12.81 -10.87 3.13
N THR A 91 11.67 -10.22 2.85
CA THR A 91 11.63 -8.78 2.58
C THR A 91 12.20 -8.01 3.76
N ILE A 92 13.18 -7.16 3.51
CA ILE A 92 13.75 -6.28 4.52
C ILE A 92 12.86 -5.05 4.60
N SER A 93 12.49 -4.67 5.81
CA SER A 93 11.72 -3.47 6.09
C SER A 93 12.21 -2.81 7.36
N GLU A 94 12.48 -1.51 7.29
CA GLU A 94 12.86 -0.73 8.45
C GLU A 94 11.84 0.38 8.72
N ASP A 95 11.51 0.55 10.01
CA ASP A 95 10.59 1.56 10.50
C ASP A 95 11.38 2.77 11.00
N PHE A 96 11.21 3.90 10.32
CA PHE A 96 11.87 5.14 10.73
C PHE A 96 11.20 5.74 11.98
N GLY A 97 9.92 5.42 12.22
CA GLY A 97 9.12 6.05 13.26
C GLY A 97 8.66 7.46 12.87
N ASP A 98 8.28 8.24 13.88
CA ASP A 98 7.81 9.63 13.70
C ASP A 98 8.99 10.56 13.36
N CYS A 99 8.91 11.25 12.23
CA CYS A 99 9.90 12.24 11.79
C CYS A 99 9.21 13.52 11.31
N VAL A 100 9.94 14.64 11.28
CA VAL A 100 9.39 15.94 10.88
C VAL A 100 9.95 16.33 9.53
N PHE A 101 9.08 16.40 8.52
CA PHE A 101 9.40 16.99 7.23
C PHE A 101 9.03 18.48 7.26
N ASP A 102 9.98 19.35 6.91
CA ASP A 102 9.78 20.80 6.85
C ASP A 102 10.67 21.47 5.79
N ALA A 103 10.72 22.80 5.78
CA ALA A 103 11.50 23.54 4.79
C ALA A 103 13.02 23.34 4.92
N SER A 104 13.51 22.92 6.09
CA SER A 104 14.92 22.65 6.37
C SER A 104 15.29 21.18 6.20
N GLU A 105 14.37 20.27 6.55
CA GLU A 105 14.58 18.83 6.43
C GLU A 105 13.49 18.19 5.58
N THR A 106 13.86 17.81 4.35
CA THR A 106 12.91 17.31 3.34
C THR A 106 13.07 15.83 3.04
N SER A 107 14.07 15.18 3.63
CA SER A 107 14.47 13.81 3.30
C SER A 107 14.82 13.03 4.56
N TRP A 108 14.15 11.90 4.78
CA TRP A 108 14.44 11.01 5.91
C TRP A 108 14.61 9.58 5.40
N GLY A 109 15.53 8.82 5.98
CA GLY A 109 15.85 7.48 5.51
C GLY A 109 17.05 6.88 6.22
N PHE A 110 17.62 5.85 5.59
CA PHE A 110 18.65 5.01 6.16
C PHE A 110 19.87 5.02 5.24
N TYR A 111 21.03 5.35 5.80
CA TYR A 111 22.30 5.31 5.10
C TYR A 111 22.90 3.88 5.12
N ASP A 112 22.47 3.02 6.04
CA ASP A 112 22.94 1.66 6.25
C ASP A 112 21.81 0.61 6.12
N PHE A 113 20.88 0.81 5.18
CA PHE A 113 19.65 0.00 5.10
C PHE A 113 19.91 -1.49 4.80
N MET A 114 20.89 -1.79 3.94
CA MET A 114 21.21 -3.15 3.51
C MET A 114 22.63 -3.24 2.96
N GLU A 115 23.39 -4.26 3.34
CA GLU A 115 24.70 -4.52 2.77
C GLU A 115 24.61 -4.79 1.26
N LEU A 116 25.50 -4.17 0.48
CA LEU A 116 25.50 -4.34 -0.97
C LEU A 116 25.88 -5.76 -1.40
N ASP A 117 26.70 -6.46 -0.61
CA ASP A 117 27.04 -7.86 -0.89
C ASP A 117 25.80 -8.76 -0.80
N ASP A 118 24.97 -8.58 0.23
CA ASP A 118 23.70 -9.29 0.39
C ASP A 118 22.68 -8.90 -0.69
N LEU A 119 22.61 -7.61 -1.05
CA LEU A 119 21.72 -7.13 -2.11
C LEU A 119 22.08 -7.75 -3.48
N ASN A 120 23.38 -7.82 -3.77
CA ASN A 120 23.90 -8.26 -5.07
C ASN A 120 24.10 -9.78 -5.16
N ASP A 121 24.03 -10.54 -4.06
CA ASP A 121 24.05 -12.00 -4.10
C ASP A 121 22.78 -12.55 -4.80
N PRO A 122 22.92 -13.21 -5.96
CA PRO A 122 21.77 -13.78 -6.68
C PRO A 122 21.00 -14.84 -5.87
N GLN A 123 21.61 -15.46 -4.86
CA GLN A 123 20.97 -16.45 -3.99
C GLN A 123 20.04 -15.81 -2.96
N MET A 124 20.29 -14.55 -2.61
CA MET A 124 19.51 -13.83 -1.60
C MET A 124 18.17 -13.36 -2.15
N GLY A 125 18.03 -13.16 -3.46
CA GLY A 125 16.72 -12.97 -4.13
C GLY A 125 16.15 -11.55 -4.10
N PHE A 126 16.96 -10.55 -3.76
CA PHE A 126 16.57 -9.14 -3.79
C PHE A 126 16.63 -8.53 -5.19
N ILE A 127 17.58 -8.99 -6.01
CA ILE A 127 17.66 -8.68 -7.44
C ILE A 127 17.28 -9.93 -8.24
N VAL A 128 16.24 -9.84 -9.06
CA VAL A 128 15.78 -10.91 -9.95
C VAL A 128 15.56 -10.31 -11.33
N GLU A 129 16.05 -10.99 -12.38
CA GLU A 129 15.99 -10.50 -13.76
C GLU A 129 16.55 -9.08 -13.93
N ASP A 130 17.65 -8.77 -13.23
CA ASP A 130 18.28 -7.43 -13.22
C ASP A 130 17.32 -6.31 -12.77
N ALA A 131 16.35 -6.64 -11.91
CA ALA A 131 15.43 -5.69 -11.32
C ALA A 131 15.45 -5.77 -9.79
N CYS A 132 15.44 -4.62 -9.14
CA CYS A 132 15.24 -4.46 -7.69
C CYS A 132 13.87 -3.83 -7.43
N ILE A 133 13.18 -4.23 -6.37
CA ILE A 133 11.88 -3.67 -5.99
C ILE A 133 11.99 -3.07 -4.60
N VAL A 134 11.73 -1.77 -4.49
CA VAL A 134 11.72 -1.04 -3.23
C VAL A 134 10.33 -0.48 -2.94
N GLY A 135 10.06 -0.10 -1.70
CA GLY A 135 8.77 0.50 -1.34
C GLY A 135 8.83 1.42 -0.14
N ALA A 136 7.77 2.20 -0.01
CA ALA A 136 7.52 3.06 1.14
C ALA A 136 6.11 2.79 1.67
N GLU A 137 5.98 2.53 2.97
CA GLU A 137 4.71 2.52 3.69
C GLU A 137 4.62 3.80 4.52
N ILE A 138 3.68 4.69 4.22
CA ILE A 138 3.49 5.93 4.97
C ILE A 138 2.21 5.82 5.78
N PHE A 139 2.32 6.00 7.08
CA PHE A 139 1.19 5.94 8.01
C PHE A 139 0.38 7.23 7.93
N VAL A 140 -0.90 7.10 7.61
CA VAL A 140 -1.80 8.23 7.39
C VAL A 140 -2.73 8.36 8.58
N SER A 141 -2.57 9.43 9.35
CA SER A 141 -3.56 9.77 10.38
C SER A 141 -4.80 10.38 9.77
N THR A 142 -5.98 9.83 10.08
CA THR A 142 -7.26 10.40 9.69
C THR A 142 -7.62 11.69 10.46
N SER A 143 -6.76 12.18 11.37
CA SER A 143 -7.07 13.29 12.28
C SER A 143 -6.77 14.70 11.75
N SER A 144 -6.23 14.85 10.54
CA SER A 144 -5.88 16.16 9.97
C SER A 144 -6.63 16.43 8.66
N ARG A 145 -7.96 16.64 8.75
CA ARG A 145 -8.60 17.60 7.84
C ARG A 145 -8.04 18.97 8.24
N GLU A 146 -6.97 19.37 7.58
CA GLU A 146 -6.25 20.60 7.85
C GLU A 146 -7.21 21.78 7.87
N LYS A 147 -7.10 22.58 8.93
CA LYS A 147 -7.75 23.89 9.03
C LYS A 147 -7.26 24.72 7.84
N LEU A 148 -8.16 25.00 6.90
CA LEU A 148 -7.97 26.14 6.00
C LEU A 148 -7.79 27.38 6.89
N VAL A 149 -6.63 28.03 6.77
CA VAL A 149 -6.35 29.30 7.42
C VAL A 149 -7.29 30.33 6.79
N ASN A 150 -8.24 30.82 7.58
CA ASN A 150 -9.06 31.96 7.19
C ASN A 150 -8.18 33.21 7.19
N GLN A 151 -7.84 33.73 6.01
CA GLN A 151 -7.55 35.14 5.85
C GLN A 151 -8.85 35.84 5.43
N ALA A 152 -9.50 36.50 6.40
CA ALA A 152 -10.51 37.51 6.14
C ALA A 152 -9.98 38.81 6.74
N ASP A 153 -9.19 39.54 5.96
CA ASP A 153 -8.85 40.92 6.26
C ASP A 153 -9.99 41.84 5.83
N ASN A 154 -10.51 42.55 6.83
CA ASN A 154 -11.28 43.79 6.84
C ASN A 154 -11.61 44.46 5.49
N LEU A 155 -12.91 44.55 5.17
CA LEU A 155 -13.46 45.74 4.50
C LEU A 155 -14.80 46.16 5.12
N THR A 156 -14.76 47.36 5.69
CA THR A 156 -15.86 48.16 6.23
C THR A 156 -17.05 48.27 5.29
N VAL A 157 -18.24 47.94 5.78
CA VAL A 157 -19.52 48.20 5.10
C VAL A 157 -19.90 49.67 5.31
N SER A 158 -19.98 50.44 4.23
CA SER A 158 -20.81 51.64 4.17
C SER A 158 -21.97 51.37 3.22
N ALA A 159 -23.18 51.52 3.74
CA ALA A 159 -24.43 51.28 3.05
C ALA A 159 -24.66 52.32 1.94
N VAL A 160 -24.91 51.84 0.72
CA VAL A 160 -25.55 52.62 -0.35
C VAL A 160 -26.55 51.71 -1.08
N SER A 161 -27.71 52.29 -1.36
CA SER A 161 -28.98 51.68 -1.76
C SER A 161 -28.97 50.88 -3.07
N ILE A 162 -29.83 49.86 -3.10
CA ILE A 162 -30.07 48.90 -4.18
C ILE A 162 -30.96 49.51 -5.28
N GLU A 163 -30.56 49.34 -6.55
CA GLU A 163 -31.48 49.18 -7.68
C GLU A 163 -31.40 47.74 -8.23
N PRO A 164 -32.49 47.16 -8.76
CA PRO A 164 -32.62 45.72 -8.95
C PRO A 164 -32.11 45.28 -10.34
N THR A 165 -30.98 44.59 -10.39
CA THR A 165 -30.57 43.83 -11.59
C THR A 165 -29.72 42.59 -11.23
N LYS A 166 -30.14 41.40 -11.70
CA LYS A 166 -29.39 40.13 -11.81
C LYS A 166 -28.96 39.39 -10.53
N GLN A 167 -29.75 39.42 -9.45
CA GLN A 167 -29.36 38.77 -8.18
C GLN A 167 -29.75 37.28 -8.04
N ASP A 168 -30.78 36.80 -8.77
CA ASP A 168 -31.34 35.45 -8.59
C ASP A 168 -30.42 34.31 -9.11
N ASP A 169 -29.62 34.56 -10.15
CA ASP A 169 -28.77 33.53 -10.77
C ASP A 169 -27.52 33.22 -9.92
N ALA A 170 -26.99 34.24 -9.23
CA ALA A 170 -25.81 34.10 -8.39
C ALA A 170 -26.12 33.35 -7.09
N GLU A 171 -27.24 33.67 -6.43
CA GLU A 171 -27.68 32.98 -5.21
C GLU A 171 -27.96 31.49 -5.45
N SER A 172 -28.60 31.16 -6.57
CA SER A 172 -28.85 29.77 -7.01
C SER A 172 -27.54 29.01 -7.26
N GLY A 173 -26.55 29.72 -7.81
CA GLY A 173 -25.20 29.23 -8.03
C GLY A 173 -24.43 28.87 -6.76
N TYR A 174 -24.40 29.78 -5.79
CA TYR A 174 -23.78 29.55 -4.49
C TYR A 174 -24.47 28.41 -3.72
N ALA A 175 -25.79 28.28 -3.85
CA ALA A 175 -26.53 27.15 -3.26
C ALA A 175 -26.14 25.81 -3.89
N ALA A 176 -25.96 25.74 -5.22
CA ALA A 176 -25.49 24.54 -5.92
C ALA A 176 -24.08 24.14 -5.47
N LEU A 177 -23.16 25.10 -5.39
CA LEU A 177 -21.80 24.88 -4.89
C LEU A 177 -21.82 24.39 -3.44
N GLY A 178 -22.65 25.01 -2.59
CA GLY A 178 -22.82 24.63 -1.20
C GLY A 178 -23.28 23.17 -1.04
N ARG A 179 -24.15 22.67 -1.91
CA ARG A 179 -24.59 21.25 -1.89
C ARG A 179 -23.47 20.28 -2.26
N VAL A 180 -22.64 20.59 -3.26
CA VAL A 180 -21.48 19.76 -3.62
C VAL A 180 -20.45 19.75 -2.49
N ILE A 181 -20.13 20.90 -1.90
CA ILE A 181 -19.21 20.99 -0.76
C ILE A 181 -19.78 20.22 0.45
N HIS A 182 -21.07 20.37 0.72
CA HIS A 182 -21.74 19.66 1.81
C HIS A 182 -21.69 18.14 1.61
N PHE A 183 -21.87 17.66 0.38
CA PHE A 183 -21.73 16.24 0.03
C PHE A 183 -20.34 15.72 0.45
N PHE A 184 -19.27 16.39 0.04
CA PHE A 184 -17.89 15.99 0.42
C PHE A 184 -17.62 16.10 1.93
N LYS A 185 -18.23 17.07 2.60
CA LYS A 185 -18.05 17.26 4.04
C LYS A 185 -18.70 16.14 4.85
N THR A 186 -19.84 15.62 4.39
CA THR A 186 -20.71 14.70 5.13
C THR A 186 -20.57 13.22 4.74
N ARG A 187 -20.20 12.92 3.49
CA ARG A 187 -20.05 11.52 3.01
C ARG A 187 -18.66 10.97 3.33
N LYS A 188 -18.58 9.68 3.69
CA LYS A 188 -17.33 8.94 3.82
C LYS A 188 -17.14 8.01 2.62
N VAL A 189 -15.89 7.64 2.34
CA VAL A 189 -15.53 6.73 1.22
C VAL A 189 -16.32 5.43 1.26
N LYS A 190 -16.48 4.80 2.43
CA LYS A 190 -17.25 3.55 2.60
C LYS A 190 -18.74 3.67 2.25
N ASP A 191 -19.28 4.88 2.26
CA ASP A 191 -20.68 5.15 1.95
C ASP A 191 -20.89 5.37 0.44
N MET A 192 -19.79 5.40 -0.35
CA MET A 192 -19.82 5.58 -1.80
C MET A 192 -20.28 4.30 -2.49
N ASN A 193 -21.56 4.26 -2.82
CA ASN A 193 -22.17 3.24 -3.66
C ASN A 193 -22.67 3.88 -4.98
N GLU A 194 -23.23 3.07 -5.86
CA GLU A 194 -23.72 3.54 -7.16
C GLU A 194 -24.77 4.65 -7.05
N GLN A 195 -25.68 4.57 -6.09
CA GLN A 195 -26.72 5.56 -5.90
C GLN A 195 -26.14 6.90 -5.42
N VAL A 196 -25.19 6.85 -4.50
CA VAL A 196 -24.51 8.02 -3.94
C VAL A 196 -23.60 8.68 -5.00
N CYS A 197 -22.99 7.90 -5.89
CA CYS A 197 -22.25 8.44 -7.04
C CYS A 197 -23.17 9.14 -8.04
N LYS A 198 -24.36 8.57 -8.31
CA LYS A 198 -25.38 9.22 -9.15
C LYS A 198 -25.86 10.55 -8.54
N GLU A 199 -26.07 10.60 -7.23
CA GLU A 199 -26.41 11.84 -6.51
C GLU A 199 -25.32 12.92 -6.70
N LEU A 200 -24.04 12.54 -6.53
CA LEU A 200 -22.93 13.47 -6.74
C LEU A 200 -22.87 13.97 -8.19
N GLN A 201 -23.06 13.09 -9.17
CA GLN A 201 -23.06 13.46 -10.58
C GLN A 201 -24.17 14.48 -10.90
N VAL A 202 -25.37 14.28 -10.35
CA VAL A 202 -26.50 15.21 -10.53
C VAL A 202 -26.17 16.59 -9.94
N LEU A 203 -25.60 16.64 -8.73
CA LEU A 203 -25.19 17.91 -8.11
C LEU A 203 -24.08 18.59 -8.92
N TRP A 204 -23.17 17.82 -9.51
CA TRP A 204 -22.08 18.33 -10.35
C TRP A 204 -22.58 18.91 -11.67
N ASP A 205 -23.47 18.19 -12.35
CA ASP A 205 -24.07 18.64 -13.62
C ASP A 205 -24.95 19.88 -13.41
N GLU A 206 -25.60 20.01 -12.25
CA GLU A 206 -26.32 21.22 -11.87
C GLU A 206 -25.38 22.40 -11.67
N LEU A 207 -24.27 22.21 -10.95
CA LEU A 207 -23.29 23.26 -10.69
C LEU A 207 -22.62 23.78 -11.98
N LYS A 208 -22.37 22.90 -12.96
CA LYS A 208 -21.81 23.27 -14.27
C LYS A 208 -22.69 24.17 -15.13
N LYS A 209 -23.99 24.26 -14.83
CA LYS A 209 -24.91 25.16 -15.57
C LYS A 209 -24.66 26.63 -15.26
N PHE A 210 -23.95 26.92 -14.18
CA PHE A 210 -23.59 28.26 -13.77
C PHE A 210 -22.19 28.63 -14.28
N GLN A 211 -21.95 29.91 -14.60
CA GLN A 211 -20.70 30.40 -15.19
C GLN A 211 -19.52 30.49 -14.20
N PHE A 212 -19.54 29.75 -13.09
CA PHE A 212 -18.41 29.76 -12.14
C PHE A 212 -17.22 29.00 -12.70
N ASP A 213 -16.02 29.46 -12.33
CA ASP A 213 -14.83 28.64 -12.46
C ASP A 213 -14.83 27.56 -11.38
N VAL A 214 -15.15 26.33 -11.79
CA VAL A 214 -15.18 25.13 -10.94
C VAL A 214 -14.10 24.12 -11.35
N THR A 215 -13.11 24.54 -12.15
CA THR A 215 -12.03 23.67 -12.64
C THR A 215 -11.23 23.02 -11.50
N TRP A 216 -11.08 23.73 -10.37
CA TRP A 216 -10.43 23.23 -9.17
C TRP A 216 -11.18 22.08 -8.48
N LEU A 217 -12.50 21.97 -8.67
CA LEU A 217 -13.35 20.98 -7.99
C LEU A 217 -13.53 19.69 -8.82
N GLU A 218 -13.34 19.76 -10.14
CA GLU A 218 -13.47 18.62 -11.05
C GLU A 218 -12.62 17.41 -10.63
N PRO A 219 -11.32 17.52 -10.27
CA PRO A 219 -10.52 16.37 -9.88
C PRO A 219 -11.08 15.64 -8.64
N HIS A 220 -11.64 16.39 -7.68
CA HIS A 220 -12.22 15.82 -6.47
C HIS A 220 -13.54 15.09 -6.74
N VAL A 221 -14.36 15.63 -7.65
CA VAL A 221 -15.60 14.97 -8.10
C VAL A 221 -15.29 13.70 -8.86
N GLN A 222 -14.37 13.74 -9.82
CA GLN A 222 -13.96 12.54 -10.57
C GLN A 222 -13.34 11.48 -9.66
N SER A 223 -12.49 11.88 -8.71
CA SER A 223 -11.93 10.98 -7.72
C SER A 223 -13.02 10.27 -6.90
N ALA A 224 -14.01 11.02 -6.40
CA ALA A 224 -15.11 10.45 -5.62
C ALA A 224 -16.04 9.54 -6.45
N LEU A 225 -16.33 9.90 -7.70
CA LEU A 225 -17.08 9.01 -8.62
C LEU A 225 -16.32 7.70 -8.89
N GLY A 226 -14.98 7.75 -8.91
CA GLY A 226 -14.12 6.57 -9.04
C GLY A 226 -14.05 5.69 -7.78
N MET A 227 -14.45 6.19 -6.61
CA MET A 227 -14.35 5.43 -5.34
C MET A 227 -15.26 4.19 -5.30
N LYS A 228 -16.32 4.12 -6.11
CA LYS A 228 -17.18 2.92 -6.20
C LYS A 228 -16.36 1.65 -6.46
N SER A 229 -15.48 1.71 -7.47
CA SER A 229 -14.62 0.58 -7.85
C SER A 229 -13.68 0.16 -6.71
N TYR A 230 -13.18 1.13 -5.96
CA TYR A 230 -12.32 0.87 -4.80
C TYR A 230 -13.10 0.21 -3.66
N VAL A 231 -14.29 0.70 -3.33
CA VAL A 231 -15.15 0.14 -2.27
C VAL A 231 -15.55 -1.31 -2.60
N GLU A 232 -15.91 -1.59 -3.85
CA GLU A 232 -16.22 -2.95 -4.32
C GLU A 232 -15.03 -3.89 -4.15
N LYS A 233 -13.82 -3.47 -4.56
CA LYS A 233 -12.59 -4.26 -4.38
C LYS A 233 -12.26 -4.53 -2.92
N VAL A 234 -12.49 -3.55 -2.03
CA VAL A 234 -12.28 -3.74 -0.58
C VAL A 234 -13.22 -4.81 -0.02
N LEU A 235 -14.51 -4.78 -0.41
CA LEU A 235 -15.48 -5.79 0.00
C LEU A 235 -15.12 -7.19 -0.52
N GLU A 236 -14.65 -7.29 -1.77
CA GLU A 236 -14.15 -8.55 -2.32
C GLU A 236 -12.92 -9.08 -1.57
N ALA A 237 -11.97 -8.20 -1.24
CA ALA A 237 -10.79 -8.56 -0.47
C ALA A 237 -11.14 -9.05 0.95
N GLU A 238 -12.11 -8.41 1.62
CA GLU A 238 -12.62 -8.87 2.92
C GLU A 238 -13.23 -10.27 2.84
N LYS A 239 -14.01 -10.56 1.78
CA LYS A 239 -14.58 -11.89 1.55
C LYS A 239 -13.51 -12.94 1.26
N LEU A 240 -12.52 -12.61 0.43
CA LEU A 240 -11.40 -13.51 0.14
C LEU A 240 -10.58 -13.80 1.40
N LYS A 241 -10.36 -12.79 2.25
CA LYS A 241 -9.68 -12.96 3.53
C LYS A 241 -10.43 -13.94 4.44
N GLN A 242 -11.75 -13.84 4.52
CA GLN A 242 -12.56 -14.80 5.30
C GLN A 242 -12.41 -16.22 4.75
N ASN A 243 -12.49 -16.40 3.42
CA ASN A 243 -12.31 -17.71 2.80
C ASN A 243 -10.92 -18.30 3.07
N MET A 244 -9.87 -17.48 3.02
CA MET A 244 -8.50 -17.91 3.34
C MET A 244 -8.41 -18.49 4.76
N THR A 245 -8.97 -17.81 5.76
CA THR A 245 -8.92 -18.30 7.15
C THR A 245 -9.65 -19.63 7.35
N VAL A 246 -10.73 -19.88 6.60
CA VAL A 246 -11.44 -21.16 6.63
C VAL A 246 -10.56 -22.27 6.03
N LEU A 247 -9.92 -22.00 4.88
CA LEU A 247 -9.02 -22.96 4.24
C LEU A 247 -7.79 -23.27 5.09
N GLU A 248 -7.22 -22.28 5.77
CA GLU A 248 -6.12 -22.48 6.71
C GLU A 248 -6.51 -23.44 7.86
N LEU A 249 -7.71 -23.27 8.43
CA LEU A 249 -8.22 -24.17 9.46
C LEU A 249 -8.49 -25.58 8.92
N GLU A 250 -9.01 -25.71 7.70
CA GLU A 250 -9.23 -27.01 7.06
C GLU A 250 -7.91 -27.73 6.76
N MET A 251 -6.89 -27.00 6.31
CA MET A 251 -5.54 -27.52 6.10
C MET A 251 -4.98 -28.08 7.40
N GLU A 252 -5.09 -27.35 8.51
CA GLU A 252 -4.57 -27.79 9.80
C GLU A 252 -5.31 -29.05 10.31
N ARG A 253 -6.63 -29.09 10.16
CA ARG A 253 -7.43 -30.29 10.44
C ARG A 253 -7.02 -31.49 9.60
N LEU A 254 -6.67 -31.29 8.33
CA LEU A 254 -6.20 -32.37 7.46
C LEU A 254 -4.82 -32.88 7.86
N LYS A 255 -3.91 -31.99 8.30
CA LYS A 255 -2.61 -32.40 8.85
C LYS A 255 -2.77 -33.29 10.08
N GLU A 256 -3.65 -32.95 11.01
CA GLU A 256 -3.93 -33.79 12.19
C GLU A 256 -4.44 -35.18 11.78
N LYS A 257 -5.34 -35.24 10.79
CA LYS A 257 -5.85 -36.52 10.27
C LYS A 257 -4.77 -37.35 9.58
N LEU A 258 -3.82 -36.70 8.88
CA LEU A 258 -2.70 -37.38 8.25
C LEU A 258 -1.79 -38.01 9.30
N VAL A 259 -1.39 -37.26 10.32
CA VAL A 259 -0.57 -37.77 11.43
C VAL A 259 -1.26 -38.94 12.13
N ALA A 260 -2.58 -38.86 12.36
CA ALA A 260 -3.34 -39.96 12.95
C ALA A 260 -3.36 -41.22 12.06
N ALA A 261 -3.46 -41.04 10.74
CA ALA A 261 -3.44 -42.15 9.79
C ALA A 261 -2.04 -42.79 9.68
N GLU A 262 -0.97 -42.01 9.71
CA GLU A 262 0.42 -42.48 9.74
C GLU A 262 0.69 -43.34 10.98
N LEU A 263 0.30 -42.86 12.17
CA LEU A 263 0.41 -43.64 13.41
C LEU A 263 -0.37 -44.96 13.33
N ASN A 264 -1.54 -44.95 12.69
CA ASN A 264 -2.34 -46.17 12.52
C ASN A 264 -1.65 -47.18 11.57
N ILE A 265 -1.00 -46.70 10.50
CA ILE A 265 -0.21 -47.56 9.60
C ILE A 265 0.97 -48.18 10.35
N ASP A 266 1.67 -47.40 11.18
CA ASP A 266 2.81 -47.89 11.96
C ASP A 266 2.39 -48.99 12.95
N VAL A 267 1.26 -48.80 13.65
CA VAL A 267 0.68 -49.81 14.54
C VAL A 267 0.35 -51.12 13.81
N GLU A 268 -0.26 -51.04 12.63
CA GLU A 268 -0.56 -52.23 11.83
C GLU A 268 0.71 -52.91 11.30
N ARG A 269 1.73 -52.14 10.91
CA ARG A 269 3.05 -52.67 10.52
C ARG A 269 3.69 -53.46 11.67
N ASP A 270 3.67 -52.92 12.88
CA ASP A 270 4.19 -53.58 14.07
C ASP A 270 3.41 -54.86 14.44
N SER A 271 2.08 -54.83 14.29
CA SER A 271 1.19 -56.00 14.47
C SER A 271 1.51 -57.13 13.48
N LEU A 272 1.76 -56.81 12.21
CA LEU A 272 2.15 -57.79 11.19
C LEU A 272 3.54 -58.39 11.48
N ASN A 273 4.50 -57.55 11.85
CA ASN A 273 5.83 -57.98 12.24
C ASN A 273 5.78 -58.93 13.45
N ALA A 274 4.97 -58.61 14.47
CA ALA A 274 4.78 -59.45 15.66
C ALA A 274 4.13 -60.81 15.34
N LYS A 275 3.28 -60.88 14.30
CA LYS A 275 2.67 -62.13 13.80
C LYS A 275 3.61 -62.94 12.89
N GLY A 276 4.84 -62.46 12.63
CA GLY A 276 5.84 -63.16 11.84
C GLY A 276 5.71 -62.98 10.32
N PHE A 277 4.85 -62.05 9.86
CA PHE A 277 4.83 -61.66 8.45
C PHE A 277 6.01 -60.74 8.19
N LYS A 278 6.93 -61.15 7.31
CA LYS A 278 8.00 -60.27 6.80
C LYS A 278 7.55 -59.66 5.48
N GLU A 279 7.93 -58.41 5.24
CA GLU A 279 7.79 -57.76 3.94
C GLU A 279 8.68 -58.51 2.94
N ILE A 280 8.07 -59.27 2.02
CA ILE A 280 8.76 -59.98 0.95
C ILE A 280 8.63 -59.12 -0.30
N GLY A 281 9.74 -58.53 -0.75
CA GLY A 281 9.78 -57.90 -2.07
C GLY A 281 9.64 -58.98 -3.14
N LEU A 282 8.61 -58.91 -3.98
CA LEU A 282 8.34 -59.87 -5.06
C LEU A 282 9.53 -60.05 -6.03
N ASP A 283 10.39 -59.02 -6.15
CA ASP A 283 11.62 -59.06 -6.96
C ASP A 283 12.72 -59.95 -6.34
N SER A 284 12.63 -60.28 -5.06
CA SER A 284 13.58 -61.17 -4.38
C SER A 284 13.22 -62.66 -4.50
N GLU A 285 11.95 -62.98 -4.82
CA GLU A 285 11.49 -64.35 -5.07
C GLU A 285 11.60 -64.76 -6.54
N LEU A 286 11.52 -63.79 -7.46
CA LEU A 286 11.87 -64.02 -8.85
C LEU A 286 13.40 -64.10 -8.95
N GLY A 287 13.96 -65.30 -8.76
CA GLY A 287 15.37 -65.61 -9.01
C GLY A 287 15.76 -65.37 -10.48
N CYS A 288 15.82 -64.11 -10.91
CA CYS A 288 16.41 -63.67 -12.16
C CYS A 288 17.92 -63.79 -12.02
N VAL A 289 18.39 -65.04 -12.09
CA VAL A 289 19.78 -65.37 -12.35
C VAL A 289 20.12 -64.73 -13.70
N ILE A 290 20.90 -63.65 -13.66
CA ILE A 290 21.49 -63.04 -14.84
C ILE A 290 22.42 -64.09 -15.46
N TRP A 291 21.92 -64.82 -16.47
CA TRP A 291 22.75 -65.67 -17.31
C TRP A 291 23.68 -64.80 -18.12
N ARG A 292 24.96 -64.70 -17.73
CA ARG A 292 26.01 -64.19 -18.63
C ARG A 292 26.51 -65.37 -19.48
N PRO A 293 26.40 -65.32 -20.82
CA PRO A 293 27.09 -66.26 -21.68
C PRO A 293 28.58 -65.92 -21.64
N GLN A 294 29.43 -66.91 -21.34
CA GLN A 294 30.85 -66.84 -21.65
C GLN A 294 31.04 -67.12 -23.14
N ILE A 295 31.42 -66.10 -23.91
CA ILE A 295 32.25 -66.22 -25.12
C ILE A 295 33.25 -65.07 -25.09
#